data_AF-A0A2E5CD52-F1
#
_entry.id   AF-A0A2E5CD52-F1
#
_cell.length_a   1.000
_cell.length_b   1.000
_cell.length_c   1.000
_cell.angle_alpha   90.00
_cell.angle_beta   90.00
_cell.angle_gamma   90.00
#
_symmetry.space_group_name_H-M   'P 1'
#
loop_
_entity.id
_entity.type
_entity.pdbx_description
1 polymer ?
#
loop_
_entity_poly.entity_id
_entity_poly.type
_entity_poly.pdbx_seq_one_letter_code
_entity_poly.pdbx_strand_id
1 'polypeptide(L)'
;MDGRWLSILEFANYKGKSVSTIRRYIKAERVKFKEENGKYFIWARDYKDPSLQNEKEFLELRLENERLKKENRTLGEQISELQMLVRIYEEEKNSLNAKNLPDLPVDL
;
A
#
# COMPACT_ATOMS: atom_id res chain seq x y z
N MET A 1 -11.81 -21.38 19.33
CA MET A 1 -11.06 -20.57 20.32
C MET A 1 -9.61 -20.61 19.89
N ASP A 2 -9.22 -19.70 18.99
CA ASP A 2 -7.88 -19.75 18.40
C ASP A 2 -6.86 -19.05 19.29
N GLY A 3 -5.75 -19.73 19.52
CA GLY A 3 -4.64 -19.22 20.29
C GLY A 3 -3.35 -19.88 19.83
N ARG A 4 -2.22 -19.25 20.15
CA ARG A 4 -0.90 -19.72 19.74
C ARG A 4 0.00 -19.85 20.95
N TRP A 5 0.86 -20.86 20.92
CA TRP A 5 1.98 -20.97 21.85
C TRP A 5 3.09 -20.03 21.40
N LEU A 6 3.42 -19.06 22.24
CA LEU A 6 4.47 -18.07 22.00
C LEU A 6 5.67 -18.38 22.87
N SER A 7 6.87 -18.23 22.32
CA SER A 7 8.09 -18.19 23.13
C SER A 7 8.03 -17.02 24.12
N ILE A 8 8.90 -17.07 25.13
CA ILE A 8 9.01 -15.97 26.12
C ILE A 8 9.22 -14.62 25.43
N LEU A 9 10.04 -14.57 24.37
CA LEU A 9 10.35 -13.35 23.64
C LEU A 9 9.14 -12.82 22.88
N GLU A 10 8.44 -13.69 22.16
CA GLU A 10 7.22 -13.32 21.43
C GLU A 10 6.12 -12.85 22.38
N PHE A 11 5.93 -13.53 23.51
CA PHE A 11 4.92 -13.15 24.50
C PHE A 11 5.28 -11.84 25.23
N ALA A 12 6.57 -11.62 25.50
CA ALA A 12 7.10 -10.37 26.03
C ALA A 12 6.79 -9.19 25.10
N ASN A 13 7.07 -9.36 23.80
CA ASN A 13 6.75 -8.37 22.78
C ASN A 13 5.24 -8.15 22.65
N TYR A 14 4.44 -9.23 22.60
CA TYR A 14 2.98 -9.16 22.53
C TYR A 14 2.35 -8.38 23.68
N LYS A 15 2.85 -8.56 24.91
CA LYS A 15 2.31 -7.89 26.11
C LYS A 15 3.04 -6.57 26.46
N GLY A 16 4.08 -6.19 25.72
CA GLY A 16 4.92 -5.03 26.03
C GLY A 16 5.57 -5.12 27.41
N LYS A 17 6.06 -6.31 27.79
CA LYS A 17 6.70 -6.58 29.10
C LYS A 17 8.09 -7.14 28.90
N SER A 18 8.97 -6.93 29.88
CA SER A 18 10.31 -7.53 29.86
C SER A 18 10.26 -9.04 30.04
N VAL A 19 11.24 -9.74 29.47
CA VAL A 19 11.45 -11.19 29.63
C VAL A 19 11.47 -11.59 31.12
N SER A 20 12.10 -10.77 31.97
CA SER A 20 12.16 -11.00 33.42
C SER A 20 10.77 -10.96 34.07
N THR A 21 9.90 -10.05 33.65
CA THR A 21 8.50 -10.01 34.12
C THR A 21 7.73 -11.26 33.66
N ILE A 22 7.93 -11.68 32.41
CA ILE A 22 7.29 -12.90 31.90
C ILE A 22 7.76 -14.15 32.66
N ARG A 23 9.06 -14.29 32.95
CA ARG A 23 9.58 -15.37 33.81
C ARG A 23 8.96 -15.37 35.20
N ARG A 24 8.71 -14.19 35.77
CA ARG A 24 8.01 -14.05 37.07
C ARG A 24 6.56 -14.51 36.97
N TYR A 25 5.87 -14.24 35.86
CA TYR A 25 4.51 -14.72 35.63
C TYR A 25 4.43 -16.24 35.49
N ILE A 26 5.43 -16.87 34.85
CA ILE A 26 5.56 -18.33 34.81
C ILE A 26 5.73 -18.87 36.23
N LYS A 27 6.68 -18.33 37.00
CA LYS A 27 6.93 -18.76 38.40
C LYS A 27 5.73 -18.57 39.33
N ALA A 28 4.90 -17.56 39.08
CA ALA A 28 3.71 -17.27 39.87
C ALA A 28 2.43 -17.90 39.28
N GLU A 29 2.54 -18.79 38.29
CA GLU A 29 1.42 -19.48 37.63
C GLU A 29 0.29 -18.56 37.10
N ARG A 30 0.64 -17.32 36.75
CA ARG A 30 -0.33 -16.32 36.27
C ARG A 30 -0.71 -16.49 34.79
N VAL A 31 0.01 -17.35 34.08
CA VAL A 31 -0.16 -17.59 32.65
C VAL A 31 -0.11 -19.09 32.38
N LYS A 32 -0.87 -19.55 31.38
CA LYS A 32 -0.78 -20.94 30.93
C LYS A 32 0.51 -21.12 30.13
N PHE A 33 1.42 -21.94 30.65
CA PHE A 33 2.71 -22.22 30.01
C PHE A 33 2.93 -23.72 29.81
N LYS A 34 3.87 -24.06 28.92
CA LYS A 34 4.44 -25.40 28.76
C LYS A 34 5.95 -25.29 28.59
N GLU A 35 6.67 -26.34 28.95
CA GLU A 35 8.11 -26.45 28.75
C GLU A 35 8.40 -27.55 27.73
N GLU A 36 9.15 -27.22 26.68
CA GLU A 36 9.58 -28.16 25.65
C GLU A 36 11.08 -27.93 25.38
N ASN A 37 11.90 -28.96 25.56
CA ASN A 37 13.35 -28.92 25.35
C ASN A 37 14.07 -27.76 26.07
N GLY A 38 13.71 -27.50 27.34
CA GLY A 38 14.27 -26.42 28.14
C GLY A 38 13.84 -25.00 27.73
N LYS A 39 12.87 -24.88 26.80
CA LYS A 39 12.27 -23.61 26.39
C LYS A 39 10.84 -23.52 26.92
N TYR A 40 10.49 -22.34 27.45
CA TYR A 40 9.11 -22.06 27.86
C TYR A 40 8.31 -21.45 26.72
N PHE A 41 7.08 -21.94 26.59
CA PHE A 41 6.06 -21.41 25.71
C PHE A 41 4.83 -21.01 26.52
N ILE A 42 4.18 -19.92 26.12
CA ILE A 42 3.04 -19.33 26.82
C ILE A 42 1.86 -19.26 25.86
N TRP A 43 0.69 -19.68 26.33
CA TRP A 43 -0.52 -19.63 25.54
C TRP A 43 -1.06 -18.21 25.46
N ALA A 44 -1.13 -17.67 24.25
CA ALA A 44 -1.77 -16.39 23.98
C ALA A 44 -3.07 -16.63 23.22
N ARG A 45 -4.19 -16.22 23.82
CA ARG A 45 -5.46 -16.08 23.09
C ARG A 45 -5.38 -14.85 22.19
N ASP A 46 -5.95 -14.96 21.00
CA ASP A 46 -6.09 -13.87 20.03
C ASP A 46 -4.76 -13.22 19.59
N TYR A 47 -3.66 -13.99 19.60
CA TYR A 47 -2.37 -13.48 19.11
C TYR A 47 -2.42 -13.31 17.59
N LYS A 48 -2.36 -12.05 17.14
CA LYS A 48 -2.12 -11.71 15.74
C LYS A 48 -0.62 -11.50 15.56
N ASP A 49 -0.01 -12.31 14.71
CA ASP A 49 1.40 -12.21 14.37
C ASP A 49 1.62 -10.92 13.55
N PRO A 50 2.34 -9.92 14.09
CA PRO A 50 2.58 -8.67 13.38
C PRO A 50 3.37 -8.87 12.09
N SER A 51 4.24 -9.88 12.03
CA SER A 51 5.07 -10.11 10.85
C SER A 51 4.24 -10.55 9.64
N LEU A 52 3.28 -11.46 9.86
CA LEU A 52 2.36 -11.92 8.83
C LEU A 52 1.40 -10.83 8.35
N GLN A 53 0.97 -9.94 9.25
CA GLN A 53 0.14 -8.78 8.88
C GLN A 53 0.92 -7.79 8.01
N ASN A 54 2.15 -7.47 8.42
CA ASN A 54 3.01 -6.56 7.67
C ASN A 54 3.37 -7.12 6.29
N GLU A 55 3.64 -8.42 6.18
CA GLU A 55 3.95 -9.06 4.90
C GLU A 55 2.74 -9.04 3.95
N LYS A 56 1.54 -9.33 4.47
CA LYS A 56 0.30 -9.24 3.70
C LYS A 56 0.04 -7.82 3.21
N GLU A 57 0.12 -6.84 4.11
CA GLU A 57 -0.08 -5.43 3.78
C GLU A 57 0.96 -4.95 2.74
N PHE A 58 2.21 -5.36 2.89
CA PHE A 58 3.27 -5.05 1.93
C PHE A 58 2.98 -5.63 0.53
N LEU A 59 2.49 -6.88 0.47
CA LEU A 59 2.12 -7.51 -0.80
C LEU A 59 0.94 -6.78 -1.46
N GLU A 60 -0.09 -6.44 -0.68
CA GLU A 60 -1.27 -5.70 -1.16
C GLU A 60 -0.88 -4.32 -1.71
N LEU A 61 -0.04 -3.57 -0.97
CA LEU A 61 0.47 -2.28 -1.41
C LEU A 61 1.28 -2.38 -2.69
N ARG A 62 2.09 -3.44 -2.85
CA ARG A 62 2.89 -3.65 -4.05
C ARG A 62 2.02 -3.93 -5.27
N LEU A 63 1.00 -4.76 -5.13
CA LEU A 63 0.05 -5.06 -6.21
C LEU A 63 -0.72 -3.81 -6.63
N GLU A 64 -1.21 -3.03 -5.67
CA GLU A 64 -1.93 -1.80 -5.96
C GLU A 64 -1.03 -0.75 -6.62
N ASN A 65 0.25 -0.66 -6.21
CA ASN A 65 1.21 0.25 -6.84
C ASN A 65 1.43 -0.08 -8.33
N GLU A 66 1.58 -1.36 -8.67
CA GLU A 66 1.73 -1.79 -10.06
C GLU A 66 0.46 -1.55 -10.87
N ARG A 67 -0.72 -1.77 -10.28
CA ARG A 67 -2.01 -1.44 -10.90
C ARG A 67 -2.11 0.05 -11.23
N LEU A 68 -1.81 0.91 -10.25
CA LEU A 68 -1.86 2.37 -10.40
C LEU A 68 -0.85 2.88 -11.42
N LYS A 69 0.37 2.33 -11.48
CA LYS A 69 1.35 2.68 -12.52
C LYS A 69 0.83 2.39 -13.92
N LYS A 70 0.20 1.22 -14.11
CA LYS A 70 -0.37 0.83 -15.40
C LYS A 70 -1.49 1.78 -15.81
N GLU A 71 -2.39 2.08 -14.88
CA GLU A 71 -3.50 3.02 -15.10
C GLU A 71 -2.99 4.43 -15.46
N ASN A 72 -2.00 4.93 -14.72
CA ASN A 72 -1.41 6.24 -14.96
C ASN A 72 -0.75 6.33 -16.35
N ARG A 73 -0.06 5.27 -16.76
CA ARG A 73 0.51 5.19 -18.12
C ARG A 73 -0.58 5.27 -19.19
N THR A 74 -1.64 4.47 -19.07
CA THR A 74 -2.75 4.47 -20.03
C THR A 74 -3.45 5.83 -20.10
N LEU A 75 -3.69 6.47 -18.96
CA LEU A 75 -4.26 7.81 -18.93
C LEU A 75 -3.33 8.85 -19.59
N GLY A 76 -2.02 8.76 -19.35
CA GLY A 76 -1.04 9.64 -20.00
C GLY A 76 -1.01 9.48 -21.53
N GLU A 77 -1.12 8.25 -22.03
CA GLU A 77 -1.22 7.95 -23.46
C GLU A 77 -2.52 8.56 -24.04
N GLN A 78 -3.67 8.39 -23.39
CA GLN A 78 -4.95 8.97 -23.81
C GLN A 78 -4.94 10.51 -23.80
N ILE A 79 -4.35 11.13 -22.78
CA ILE A 79 -4.22 12.59 -22.71
C ILE A 79 -3.38 13.10 -23.89
N SER A 80 -2.28 12.41 -24.21
CA SER A 80 -1.40 12.80 -25.32
C SER A 80 -2.12 12.71 -26.66
N GLU A 81 -2.90 11.65 -26.88
CA GLU A 81 -3.72 11.46 -28.07
C GLU A 81 -4.79 12.55 -28.21
N LEU A 82 -5.52 12.85 -27.11
CA LEU A 82 -6.53 13.90 -27.10
C LEU A 82 -5.94 15.29 -27.38
N GLN A 83 -4.79 15.60 -26.77
CA GLN A 83 -4.09 16.86 -27.02
C GLN A 83 -3.66 16.99 -28.49
N MET A 84 -3.21 15.89 -29.11
CA MET A 84 -2.88 15.87 -30.53
C MET A 84 -4.11 16.16 -31.40
N LEU A 85 -5.23 15.49 -31.12
CA LEU A 85 -6.47 15.71 -31.86
C LEU A 85 -6.97 17.15 -31.73
N VAL A 86 -6.97 17.69 -30.52
CA VAL A 86 -7.36 19.10 -30.27
C VAL A 86 -6.49 20.05 -31.08
N ARG A 87 -5.17 19.86 -31.07
CA ARG A 87 -4.24 20.68 -31.87
C ARG A 87 -4.58 20.63 -33.35
N ILE A 88 -4.80 19.43 -33.91
CA ILE A 88 -5.14 19.27 -35.34
C ILE A 88 -6.42 20.03 -35.68
N TYR A 89 -7.47 19.88 -34.88
CA TYR A 89 -8.75 20.58 -35.11
C TYR A 89 -8.64 22.10 -34.98
N GLU A 90 -7.84 22.59 -34.03
CA GLU A 90 -7.58 24.01 -33.87
C GLU A 90 -6.78 24.59 -35.05
N GLU A 91 -5.75 23.88 -35.51
CA GLU A 91 -4.95 24.27 -36.69
C GLU A 91 -5.79 24.28 -37.98
N GLU A 92 -6.64 23.28 -38.18
CA GLU A 92 -7.55 23.20 -39.32
C GLU A 92 -8.56 24.35 -39.31
N LYS A 93 -9.20 24.61 -38.15
CA LYS A 93 -10.12 25.73 -37.97
C LYS A 93 -9.44 27.07 -38.24
N ASN A 94 -8.22 27.27 -37.75
CA ASN A 94 -7.46 28.50 -37.96
C ASN A 94 -7.09 28.69 -39.44
N SER A 95 -6.73 27.61 -40.13
CA SER A 95 -6.43 27.62 -41.57
C SER A 95 -7.66 27.96 -42.42
N LEU A 96 -8.83 27.44 -42.05
CA LEU A 96 -10.11 27.77 -42.69
C LEU A 96 -10.51 29.23 -42.45
N ASN A 97 -10.32 29.73 -41.23
CA ASN A 97 -10.58 31.13 -40.91
C ASN A 97 -9.65 32.05 -41.71
N ALA A 98 -8.35 31.76 -41.78
CA ALA A 98 -7.38 32.55 -42.53
C ALA A 98 -7.71 32.67 -44.03
N LYS A 99 -8.26 31.61 -44.65
CA LYS A 99 -8.73 31.64 -46.05
C LYS A 99 -9.97 32.50 -46.28
N ASN A 100 -10.77 32.74 -45.25
CA ASN A 100 -12.04 33.47 -45.33
C ASN A 100 -11.94 34.92 -44.86
N LEU A 101 -10.75 35.42 -44.53
CA LEU A 101 -10.56 36.82 -44.19
C LEU A 101 -10.61 37.68 -45.48
N PRO A 102 -11.45 38.73 -45.53
CA PRO A 102 -11.44 39.68 -46.64
C PRO A 102 -10.12 40.46 -46.66
N ASP A 103 -9.64 40.79 -47.86
CA ASP A 103 -8.46 41.64 -48.03
C ASP A 103 -8.69 43.01 -47.38
N LEU A 104 -7.68 43.50 -46.66
CA LEU A 104 -7.71 44.84 -46.09
C LEU A 104 -7.72 45.87 -47.23
N PRO A 105 -8.60 46.88 -47.19
CA PRO A 105 -8.62 47.92 -48.22
C PRO A 105 -7.27 48.64 -48.25
N VAL A 106 -6.70 48.80 -49.44
CA VAL A 106 -5.31 49.24 -49.67
C VAL A 106 -5.17 50.78 -49.62
N ASP A 107 -6.24 51.52 -49.34
CA ASP A 107 -6.21 52.99 -49.40
C ASP A 107 -6.18 53.64 -48.01
N LEU A 108 -5.02 54.24 -47.70
CA LEU A 108 -4.81 55.32 -46.72
C LEU A 108 -4.08 56.48 -47.40
#